data_AF-A0A349CI13-F1
#
_entry.id   AF-A0A349CI13-F1
#
_cell.length_a   1.000
_cell.length_b   1.000
_cell.length_c   1.000
_cell.angle_alpha   90.00
_cell.angle_beta   90.00
_cell.angle_gamma   90.00
#
_symmetry.space_group_name_H-M   'P 1'
#
loop_
_entity.id
_entity.type
_entity.pdbx_description
1 polymer ?
#
loop_
_entity_poly.entity_id
_entity_poly.type
_entity_poly.pdbx_seq_one_letter_code
_entity_poly.pdbx_strand_id
1 'polypeptide(L)'
;TNCEIMAEAIKSVSSIEVTHSIRSCKIGGLDIKKKQAIGLLNGTIVAVQDAAKDVLYDVLEKAPLDQAEIITVYYGEDTEETEAEICGNEIREKYPQLQVEVVNGGQPHYNYIVSVE
;
A
#
# COMPACT_ATOMS: atom_id res chain seq x y z
N THR A 1 -30.67 -0.10 -7.78
CA THR A 1 -31.01 0.70 -6.59
C THR A 1 -29.82 1.56 -6.20
N ASN A 2 -29.99 2.77 -5.64
CA ASN A 2 -28.84 3.57 -5.16
C ASN A 2 -27.90 2.77 -4.23
N CYS A 3 -28.46 1.81 -3.47
CA CYS A 3 -27.70 0.89 -2.62
C CYS A 3 -26.74 -0.04 -3.38
N GLU A 4 -27.07 -0.43 -4.61
CA GLU A 4 -26.20 -1.31 -5.44
C GLU A 4 -25.04 -0.49 -6.04
N ILE A 5 -25.32 0.74 -6.49
CA ILE A 5 -24.30 1.66 -7.02
C ILE A 5 -23.29 2.04 -5.91
N MET A 6 -23.78 2.32 -4.70
CA MET A 6 -22.91 2.60 -3.55
C MET A 6 -22.09 1.37 -3.11
N ALA A 7 -22.63 0.16 -3.24
CA ALA A 7 -21.90 -1.07 -2.93
C ALA A 7 -20.86 -1.45 -4.00
N GLU A 8 -21.11 -1.07 -5.26
CA GLU A 8 -20.16 -1.25 -6.37
C GLU A 8 -19.00 -0.25 -6.28
N ALA A 9 -19.26 1.00 -5.86
CA ALA A 9 -18.22 2.00 -5.59
C ALA A 9 -17.29 1.63 -4.42
N ILE A 10 -17.75 0.84 -3.45
CA ILE A 10 -16.89 0.30 -2.38
C ILE A 10 -15.90 -0.76 -2.93
N LYS A 11 -16.22 -1.40 -4.06
CA LYS A 11 -15.34 -2.42 -4.68
C LYS A 11 -14.26 -1.84 -5.59
N SER A 12 -14.37 -0.58 -6.01
CA SER A 12 -13.37 0.04 -6.88
C SER A 12 -12.13 0.49 -6.12
N VAL A 13 -12.25 0.73 -4.81
CA VAL A 13 -11.12 1.18 -3.98
C VAL A 13 -10.41 -0.02 -3.37
N SER A 14 -9.11 -0.16 -3.68
CA SER A 14 -8.22 -1.12 -3.03
C SER A 14 -7.31 -0.41 -2.04
N SER A 15 -7.24 -0.94 -0.82
CA SER A 15 -6.30 -0.46 0.20
C SER A 15 -5.05 -1.32 0.22
N ILE A 16 -3.91 -0.65 0.29
CA ILE A 16 -2.61 -1.27 0.50
C ILE A 16 -2.06 -0.75 1.81
N GLU A 17 -1.55 -1.65 2.66
CA GLU A 17 -0.96 -1.28 3.95
C GLU A 17 0.42 -1.93 4.06
N VAL A 18 1.41 -1.12 4.43
CA VAL A 18 2.77 -1.58 4.69
C VAL A 18 3.11 -1.32 6.15
N THR A 19 3.38 -2.39 6.87
CA THR A 19 3.68 -2.35 8.30
C THR A 19 4.75 -3.38 8.67
N HIS A 20 5.16 -3.38 9.94
CA HIS A 20 6.15 -4.30 10.48
C HIS A 20 5.51 -5.38 11.33
N SER A 21 5.94 -6.62 11.13
CA SER A 21 5.44 -7.75 11.90
C SER A 21 5.90 -7.70 13.36
N ILE A 22 4.94 -7.81 14.29
CA ILE A 22 5.23 -7.84 15.73
C ILE A 22 5.69 -9.22 16.24
N ARG A 23 5.50 -10.28 15.45
CA ARG A 23 5.85 -11.67 15.83
C ARG A 23 6.16 -12.53 14.62
N SER A 24 6.99 -13.55 14.81
CA SER A 24 7.22 -14.54 13.76
C SER A 24 5.99 -15.42 13.58
N CYS A 25 5.55 -15.61 12.34
CA CYS A 25 4.41 -16.47 12.01
C CYS A 25 4.47 -16.94 10.56
N LYS A 26 3.78 -18.05 10.26
CA LYS A 26 3.52 -18.47 8.88
C LYS A 26 2.06 -18.14 8.54
N ILE A 27 1.83 -17.29 7.55
CA ILE A 27 0.50 -16.91 7.09
C ILE A 27 0.46 -17.05 5.57
N GLY A 28 -0.54 -17.73 5.03
CA GLY A 28 -0.71 -17.85 3.57
C GLY A 28 0.45 -18.55 2.84
N GLY A 29 1.26 -19.35 3.54
CA GLY A 29 2.47 -19.98 2.98
C GLY A 29 3.73 -19.11 3.02
N LEU A 30 3.64 -17.86 3.51
CA LEU A 30 4.77 -16.96 3.69
C LEU A 30 5.36 -17.10 5.10
N ASP A 31 6.68 -17.23 5.21
CA ASP A 31 7.41 -17.18 6.48
C ASP A 31 7.71 -15.73 6.85
N ILE A 32 7.03 -15.23 7.88
CA ILE A 32 7.17 -13.86 8.36
C ILE A 32 8.03 -13.87 9.63
N LYS A 33 9.12 -13.12 9.64
CA LYS A 33 9.97 -12.91 10.82
C LYS A 33 9.49 -11.71 11.63
N LYS A 34 9.88 -11.67 12.91
CA LYS A 34 9.60 -10.54 13.78
C LYS A 34 10.38 -9.32 13.27
N LYS A 35 9.74 -8.16 13.24
CA LYS A 35 10.22 -6.89 12.66
C LYS A 35 10.40 -6.88 11.14
N GLN A 36 9.96 -7.92 10.43
CA GLN A 36 10.00 -7.92 8.97
C GLN A 36 8.87 -7.07 8.41
N ALA A 37 9.11 -6.39 7.29
CA ALA A 37 8.08 -5.62 6.62
C ALA A 37 7.09 -6.56 5.92
N ILE A 38 5.80 -6.26 6.03
CA ILE A 38 4.71 -7.02 5.44
C ILE A 38 3.76 -6.08 4.72
N GLY A 39 3.22 -6.57 3.61
CA GLY A 39 2.35 -5.83 2.73
C GLY A 39 0.99 -6.49 2.66
N LEU A 40 -0.05 -5.72 2.96
CA LEU A 40 -1.43 -6.15 2.91
C LEU A 40 -2.11 -5.50 1.72
N LEU A 41 -2.88 -6.28 0.97
CA LEU A 41 -3.82 -5.80 -0.05
C LEU A 41 -5.22 -6.17 0.44
N ASN A 42 -6.06 -5.16 0.67
CA ASN A 42 -7.42 -5.30 1.22
C ASN A 42 -7.44 -6.19 2.48
N GLY A 43 -6.49 -5.96 3.39
CA GLY A 43 -6.34 -6.72 4.65
C GLY A 43 -5.72 -8.11 4.53
N THR A 44 -5.35 -8.57 3.33
CA THR A 44 -4.69 -9.87 3.11
C THR A 44 -3.19 -9.68 2.89
N ILE A 45 -2.35 -10.41 3.64
CA ILE A 45 -0.90 -10.37 3.44
C ILE A 45 -0.55 -10.98 2.08
N VAL A 46 0.06 -10.19 1.20
CA VAL A 46 0.45 -10.62 -0.15
C VAL A 46 1.95 -10.47 -0.42
N ALA A 47 2.69 -9.74 0.42
CA ALA A 47 4.13 -9.50 0.27
C ALA A 47 4.85 -9.46 1.62
N VAL A 48 6.11 -9.90 1.64
CA VAL A 48 6.99 -9.90 2.81
C VAL A 48 8.41 -9.64 2.33
N GLN A 49 9.04 -8.56 2.82
CA GLN A 49 10.43 -8.19 2.50
C GLN A 49 11.11 -7.58 3.73
N ASP A 50 12.41 -7.33 3.65
CA ASP A 50 13.15 -6.68 4.73
C ASP A 50 12.93 -5.17 4.77
N ALA A 51 12.69 -4.51 3.63
CA ALA A 51 12.44 -3.07 3.54
C ALA A 51 10.99 -2.75 3.16
N ALA A 52 10.40 -1.73 3.80
CA ALA A 52 9.02 -1.30 3.55
C ALA A 52 8.77 -0.86 2.11
N LYS A 53 9.76 -0.20 1.48
CA LYS A 53 9.67 0.22 0.07
C LYS A 53 9.53 -0.96 -0.89
N ASP A 54 10.31 -2.03 -0.68
CA ASP A 54 10.26 -3.21 -1.53
C ASP A 54 8.92 -3.94 -1.37
N VAL A 55 8.41 -4.02 -0.15
CA VAL A 55 7.05 -4.53 0.11
C VAL A 55 6.01 -3.71 -0.64
N LEU A 56 6.09 -2.38 -0.59
CA LEU A 56 5.12 -1.51 -1.26
C LEU A 56 5.05 -1.81 -2.76
N TYR A 57 6.21 -1.95 -3.42
CA TYR A 57 6.26 -2.31 -4.83
C TYR A 57 5.71 -3.70 -5.12
N ASP A 58 6.06 -4.69 -4.30
CA ASP A 58 5.55 -6.06 -4.43
C ASP A 58 4.02 -6.14 -4.26
N VAL A 59 3.42 -5.24 -3.45
CA VAL A 59 1.96 -5.16 -3.30
C VAL A 59 1.32 -4.41 -4.46
N LEU A 60 1.90 -3.29 -4.89
CA LEU A 60 1.40 -2.51 -6.03
C LEU A 60 1.33 -3.33 -7.31
N GLU A 61 2.28 -4.23 -7.56
CA GLU A 61 2.25 -5.14 -8.71
C GLU A 61 1.11 -6.17 -8.66
N LYS A 62 0.56 -6.42 -7.47
CA LYS A 62 -0.57 -7.34 -7.25
C LYS A 62 -1.89 -6.60 -7.12
N ALA A 63 -1.87 -5.27 -7.03
CA ALA A 63 -3.06 -4.45 -6.94
C ALA A 63 -3.75 -4.32 -8.32
N PRO A 64 -5.08 -4.20 -8.36
CA PRO A 64 -5.82 -3.99 -9.60
C PRO A 64 -5.65 -2.55 -10.09
N LEU A 65 -4.51 -2.26 -10.73
CA LEU A 65 -4.16 -0.93 -11.26
C LEU A 65 -4.73 -0.64 -12.65
N ASP A 66 -5.33 -1.64 -13.29
CA ASP A 66 -5.87 -1.57 -14.66
C ASP A 66 -7.13 -0.71 -14.77
N GLN A 67 -7.87 -0.55 -13.66
CA GLN A 67 -9.07 0.26 -13.57
C GLN A 67 -8.91 1.47 -12.64
N ALA A 68 -7.73 1.62 -12.05
CA ALA A 68 -7.42 2.75 -11.18
C ALA A 68 -7.18 4.01 -12.02
N GLU A 69 -7.58 5.16 -11.47
CA GLU A 69 -7.30 6.49 -11.97
C GLU A 69 -6.30 7.22 -11.05
N ILE A 70 -6.33 6.93 -9.74
CA ILE A 70 -5.53 7.61 -8.73
C ILE A 70 -4.91 6.64 -7.71
N ILE A 71 -3.67 6.93 -7.33
CA ILE A 71 -2.95 6.32 -6.23
C ILE A 71 -2.62 7.42 -5.21
N THR A 72 -3.14 7.29 -4.00
CA THR A 72 -2.80 8.21 -2.90
C THR A 72 -1.95 7.50 -1.87
N VAL A 73 -0.70 7.94 -1.72
CA VAL A 73 0.28 7.39 -0.78
C VAL A 73 0.28 8.23 0.50
N TYR A 74 -0.21 7.65 1.58
CA TYR A 74 -0.14 8.20 2.93
C TYR A 74 1.09 7.67 3.64
N TYR A 75 2.00 8.55 4.06
CA TYR A 75 3.16 8.17 4.84
C TYR A 75 2.99 8.55 6.32
N GLY A 76 3.53 7.71 7.21
CA GLY A 76 3.46 7.91 8.67
C GLY A 76 4.61 8.72 9.25
N GLU A 77 4.57 8.99 10.56
CA GLU A 77 5.60 9.78 11.28
C GLU A 77 7.02 9.18 11.20
N ASP A 78 7.10 7.86 11.02
CA ASP A 78 8.38 7.14 10.91
C ASP A 78 9.03 7.27 9.51
N THR A 79 8.40 7.96 8.56
CA THR A 79 8.88 8.15 7.18
C THR A 79 9.15 9.62 6.91
N GLU A 80 10.34 9.94 6.39
CA GLU A 80 10.68 11.31 6.00
C GLU A 80 9.91 11.71 4.72
N GLU A 81 9.44 12.96 4.67
CA GLU A 81 8.75 13.50 3.49
C GLU A 81 9.57 13.34 2.21
N THR A 82 10.90 13.50 2.30
CA THR A 82 11.79 13.31 1.15
C THR A 82 11.77 11.87 0.63
N GLU A 83 11.71 10.88 1.52
CA GLU A 83 11.61 9.47 1.14
C GLU A 83 10.25 9.15 0.53
N ALA A 84 9.18 9.72 1.08
CA ALA A 84 7.83 9.59 0.55
C ALA A 84 7.69 10.22 -0.84
N GLU A 85 8.27 11.39 -1.08
CA GLU A 85 8.30 12.05 -2.39
C GLU A 85 9.12 11.27 -3.42
N ILE A 86 10.27 10.71 -3.02
CA ILE A 86 11.05 9.81 -3.89
C ILE A 86 10.19 8.61 -4.29
N CYS A 87 9.52 7.97 -3.33
CA CYS A 87 8.63 6.84 -3.61
C CYS A 87 7.48 7.24 -4.53
N GLY A 88 6.82 8.37 -4.28
CA GLY A 88 5.76 8.89 -5.14
C GLY A 88 6.23 9.12 -6.57
N ASN A 89 7.43 9.68 -6.76
CA ASN A 89 8.02 9.86 -8.09
C ASN A 89 8.35 8.53 -8.78
N GLU A 90 8.92 7.56 -8.07
CA GLU A 90 9.17 6.22 -8.60
C GLU A 90 7.85 5.55 -9.06
N ILE A 91 6.75 5.72 -8.32
CA ILE A 91 5.42 5.23 -8.71
C ILE A 91 4.90 5.95 -9.96
N ARG A 92 5.05 7.30 -10.04
CA ARG A 92 4.66 8.10 -11.22
C ARG A 92 5.40 7.67 -12.47
N GLU A 93 6.70 7.37 -12.36
CA GLU A 93 7.51 6.88 -13.48
C GLU A 93 7.07 5.48 -13.93
N LYS A 94 6.73 4.60 -12.98
CA LYS A 94 6.29 3.23 -13.27
C LYS A 94 4.87 3.18 -13.85
N TYR A 95 3.98 4.06 -13.40
CA TYR A 95 2.58 4.12 -13.81
C TYR A 95 2.19 5.53 -14.29
N PRO A 96 2.73 5.98 -15.44
CA PRO A 96 2.53 7.35 -15.93
C PRO A 96 1.08 7.70 -16.31
N GLN A 97 0.23 6.68 -16.47
CA GLN A 97 -1.20 6.85 -16.73
C GLN A 97 -2.03 7.12 -15.46
N LEU A 98 -1.47 6.91 -14.27
CA LEU A 98 -2.16 7.08 -12.99
C LEU A 98 -1.78 8.42 -12.35
N GLN A 99 -2.75 9.09 -11.74
CA GLN A 99 -2.45 10.23 -10.88
C GLN A 99 -1.86 9.71 -9.56
N VAL A 100 -0.69 10.20 -9.15
CA VAL A 100 -0.09 9.81 -7.87
C VAL A 100 0.00 11.02 -6.96
N GLU A 101 -0.61 10.90 -5.79
CA GLU A 101 -0.56 11.91 -4.73
C GLU A 101 0.18 11.36 -3.52
N VAL A 102 1.00 12.20 -2.88
CA VAL A 102 1.71 11.87 -1.65
C VAL A 102 1.17 12.79 -0.57
N VAL A 103 0.68 12.20 0.52
CA VAL A 103 0.01 12.93 1.59
C VAL A 103 0.63 12.52 2.92
N ASN A 104 0.91 13.50 3.78
CA ASN A 104 1.32 13.20 5.15
C ASN A 104 0.11 12.66 5.93
N GLY A 105 0.12 11.36 6.23
CA GLY A 105 -0.94 10.71 6.99
C GLY A 105 -0.77 10.85 8.51
N GLY A 106 0.44 11.14 8.98
CA GLY A 106 0.75 11.30 10.40
C GLY A 106 0.41 10.10 11.27
N GLN A 107 0.26 8.91 10.68
CA GLN A 107 -0.18 7.73 11.41
C GLN A 107 0.99 7.12 12.19
N PRO A 108 0.85 6.93 13.52
CA PRO A 108 1.85 6.19 14.29
C PRO A 108 1.81 4.71 13.89
N HIS A 109 2.99 4.11 13.68
CA HIS A 109 3.22 2.67 13.43
C HIS A 109 2.93 2.13 12.01
N TYR A 110 2.49 2.97 11.05
CA TYR A 110 2.37 2.57 9.65
C TYR A 110 3.44 3.29 8.83
N ASN A 111 4.15 2.52 8.00
CA ASN A 111 5.13 3.11 7.09
C ASN A 111 4.42 3.75 5.91
N TYR A 112 3.52 2.99 5.27
CA TYR A 112 2.71 3.47 4.16
C TYR A 112 1.30 2.88 4.24
N ILE A 113 0.30 3.73 3.99
CA ILE A 113 -1.03 3.30 3.57
C ILE A 113 -1.25 3.87 2.17
N VAL A 114 -1.71 3.07 1.24
CA VAL A 114 -1.97 3.51 -0.14
C VAL A 114 -3.40 3.20 -0.51
N SER A 115 -4.12 4.23 -0.97
CA SER A 115 -5.43 4.08 -1.60
C SER A 115 -5.22 3.97 -3.10
N VAL A 116 -5.84 2.97 -3.73
CA VAL A 116 -5.88 2.79 -5.18
C VAL A 116 -7.34 2.87 -5.57
N GLU A 117 -7.72 3.88 -6.35
CA GLU A 117 -9.10 4.16 -6.77
C GLU A 117 -9.20 4.30 -8.28
#